data_AF-A0A6L8GBY1-F1
#
_entry.id   AF-A0A6L8GBY1-F1
#
_cell.length_a   1.000
_cell.length_b   1.000
_cell.length_c   1.000
_cell.angle_alpha   90.00
_cell.angle_beta   90.00
_cell.angle_gamma   90.00
#
_symmetry.space_group_name_H-M   'P 1'
#
loop_
_entity.id
_entity.type
_entity.pdbx_description
1 polymer ?
#
loop_
_entity_poly.entity_id
_entity_poly.type
_entity_poly.pdbx_seq_one_letter_code
_entity_poly.pdbx_strand_id
1 'polypeptide(L)'
;MSIPERQLEQWSSLGAQRGSADTYASIKNALGSHSFPPSMTFSVYLQGSYPNHTNIRGDSDVDIIVETDGVFYHNVPEDRKLEFGLVTPGSFIWSEFRDEVRRALSSYYGGRAVVQGNKSIKVSGYGNRLNADVVPCTEYRAYSSPGRYAKGITFFSGDGVQIINHPKLHLENGSTKNGLCSKRYKPTIRVFKNARNNATNDFPSYFLECLLYNVPNNCFVGSYSQTFVNALQHLCNARNDGSLSSFVCQNERQRVFGPNEYQISIGEAEICVDALVDLWNNW
;
A
#
# COMPACT_ATOMS: atom_id res chain seq x y z
N MET A 1 16.30 21.10 -19.49
CA MET A 1 15.13 22.00 -19.69
C MET A 1 14.04 21.55 -18.72
N SER A 2 12.90 22.26 -18.59
CA SER A 2 11.78 21.76 -17.76
C SER A 2 10.92 20.75 -18.52
N ILE A 3 10.31 19.79 -17.82
CA ILE A 3 9.38 18.81 -18.41
C ILE A 3 8.17 19.53 -19.02
N PRO A 4 7.84 19.34 -20.32
CA PRO A 4 6.69 19.99 -20.94
C PRO A 4 5.36 19.61 -20.28
N GLU A 5 4.44 20.57 -20.13
CA GLU A 5 3.11 20.34 -19.54
C GLU A 5 2.37 19.16 -20.21
N ARG A 6 2.44 19.05 -21.54
CA ARG A 6 1.84 17.93 -22.30
C ARG A 6 2.36 16.56 -21.85
N GLN A 7 3.64 16.47 -21.48
CA GLN A 7 4.21 15.23 -20.98
C GLN A 7 3.67 14.91 -19.58
N LEU A 8 3.55 15.92 -18.71
CA LEU A 8 2.99 15.78 -17.37
C LEU A 8 1.51 15.40 -17.43
N GLU A 9 0.73 15.97 -18.36
CA GLU A 9 -0.66 15.57 -18.62
C GLU A 9 -0.75 14.10 -19.01
N GLN A 10 0.13 13.61 -19.90
CA GLN A 10 0.18 12.19 -20.26
C GLN A 10 0.49 11.31 -19.05
N TRP A 11 1.52 11.66 -18.27
CA TRP A 11 1.91 10.94 -17.06
C TRP A 11 0.87 10.98 -15.95
N SER A 12 0.01 11.99 -15.95
CA SER A 12 -1.10 12.08 -15.02
C SER A 12 -2.23 11.10 -15.33
N SER A 13 -2.21 10.41 -16.48
CA SER A 13 -3.31 9.55 -16.91
C SER A 13 -3.42 8.29 -16.05
N LEU A 14 -4.65 7.87 -15.76
CA LEU A 14 -4.93 6.63 -15.05
C LEU A 14 -4.67 5.41 -15.95
N GLY A 15 -4.04 4.37 -15.41
CA GLY A 15 -3.88 3.09 -16.10
C GLY A 15 -5.21 2.33 -16.28
N ALA A 16 -5.20 1.32 -17.16
CA ALA A 16 -6.38 0.49 -17.42
C ALA A 16 -6.84 -0.27 -16.15
N GLN A 17 -8.16 -0.32 -15.91
CA GLN A 17 -8.74 -0.90 -14.70
C GLN A 17 -9.30 -2.31 -14.89
N ARG A 18 -9.72 -2.66 -16.11
CA ARG A 18 -10.47 -3.89 -16.39
C ARG A 18 -9.70 -5.16 -15.98
N GLY A 19 -8.42 -5.24 -16.33
CA GLY A 19 -7.59 -6.39 -15.96
C GLY A 19 -7.50 -6.58 -14.44
N SER A 20 -7.43 -5.50 -13.65
CA SER A 20 -7.46 -5.57 -12.19
C SER A 20 -8.80 -6.07 -11.65
N ALA A 21 -9.91 -5.57 -12.19
CA ALA A 21 -11.25 -6.02 -11.81
C ALA A 21 -11.47 -7.51 -12.12
N ASP A 22 -11.07 -7.95 -13.31
CA ASP A 22 -11.16 -9.36 -13.74
C ASP A 22 -10.27 -10.27 -12.85
N THR A 23 -9.08 -9.77 -12.46
CA THR A 23 -8.15 -10.46 -11.56
C THR A 23 -8.75 -10.63 -10.16
N TYR A 24 -9.27 -9.54 -9.59
CA TYR A 24 -9.93 -9.57 -8.28
C TYR A 24 -11.12 -10.53 -8.26
N ALA A 25 -11.98 -10.49 -9.28
CA ALA A 25 -13.12 -11.38 -9.40
C ALA A 25 -12.67 -12.86 -9.48
N SER A 26 -11.63 -13.14 -10.25
CA SER A 26 -11.07 -14.49 -10.35
C SER A 26 -10.55 -15.00 -9.02
N ILE A 27 -9.77 -14.21 -8.28
CA ILE A 27 -9.23 -14.60 -6.97
C ILE A 27 -10.35 -14.82 -5.96
N LYS A 28 -11.35 -13.95 -5.95
CA LYS A 28 -12.53 -14.12 -5.09
C LYS A 28 -13.28 -15.43 -5.39
N ASN A 29 -13.41 -15.80 -6.66
CA ASN A 29 -14.02 -17.08 -7.06
C ASN A 29 -13.17 -18.29 -6.64
N ALA A 30 -11.84 -18.20 -6.77
CA ALA A 30 -10.93 -19.25 -6.34
C ALA A 30 -11.05 -19.52 -4.84
N LEU A 31 -11.06 -18.47 -4.03
CA LEU A 31 -11.25 -18.57 -2.58
C LEU A 31 -12.66 -19.05 -2.23
N GLY A 32 -13.71 -18.57 -2.92
CA GLY A 32 -15.09 -18.99 -2.68
C GLY A 32 -15.40 -20.44 -3.08
N SER A 33 -14.56 -21.05 -3.92
CA SER A 33 -14.71 -22.46 -4.34
C SER A 33 -14.03 -23.44 -3.38
N HIS A 34 -13.27 -22.94 -2.40
CA HIS A 34 -12.54 -23.75 -1.42
C HIS A 34 -13.32 -23.85 -0.11
N SER A 35 -13.29 -25.03 0.51
CA SER A 35 -13.92 -25.25 1.82
C SER A 35 -12.93 -24.93 2.94
N PHE A 36 -13.02 -23.71 3.48
CA PHE A 36 -12.24 -23.30 4.64
C PHE A 36 -12.80 -23.89 5.94
N PRO A 37 -11.95 -24.12 6.96
CA PRO A 37 -12.43 -24.41 8.31
C PRO A 37 -13.44 -23.34 8.78
N PRO A 38 -14.52 -23.71 9.51
CA PRO A 38 -15.56 -22.76 9.91
C PRO A 38 -15.07 -21.56 10.74
N SER A 39 -13.93 -21.70 11.44
CA SER A 39 -13.31 -20.62 12.21
C SER A 39 -12.59 -19.59 11.33
N MET A 40 -12.21 -19.92 10.10
CA MET A 40 -11.48 -19.05 9.18
C MET A 40 -12.44 -18.22 8.32
N THR A 41 -13.21 -17.34 8.97
CA THR A 41 -13.99 -16.32 8.27
C THR A 41 -13.08 -15.23 7.73
N PHE A 42 -13.36 -14.71 6.53
CA PHE A 42 -12.53 -13.67 5.92
C PHE A 42 -13.31 -12.78 4.95
N SER A 43 -12.71 -11.62 4.67
CA SER A 43 -13.11 -10.69 3.61
C SER A 43 -12.01 -10.55 2.57
N VAL A 44 -12.39 -10.28 1.32
CA VAL A 44 -11.45 -10.08 0.21
C VAL A 44 -11.69 -8.70 -0.37
N TYR A 45 -10.62 -7.92 -0.54
CA TYR A 45 -10.70 -6.57 -1.12
C TYR A 45 -9.39 -6.16 -1.78
N LEU A 46 -9.45 -5.16 -2.65
CA LEU A 46 -8.28 -4.58 -3.29
C LEU A 46 -7.53 -3.64 -2.36
N GLN A 47 -6.21 -3.67 -2.42
CA GLN A 47 -5.30 -2.66 -1.88
C GLN A 47 -4.47 -2.05 -3.02
N GLY A 48 -3.69 -1.02 -2.70
CA GLY A 48 -2.62 -0.54 -3.56
C GLY A 48 -3.13 0.43 -4.62
N SER A 49 -2.46 0.42 -5.75
CA SER A 49 -2.57 1.50 -6.73
C SER A 49 -3.94 1.54 -7.45
N TYR A 50 -4.55 0.39 -7.70
CA TYR A 50 -5.86 0.28 -8.36
C TYR A 50 -7.00 0.92 -7.55
N PRO A 51 -7.30 0.48 -6.31
CA PRO A 51 -8.36 1.10 -5.51
C PRO A 51 -7.99 2.54 -5.12
N ASN A 52 -6.70 2.86 -4.98
CA ASN A 52 -6.28 4.24 -4.73
C ASN A 52 -6.32 5.12 -6.00
N HIS A 53 -6.56 4.56 -7.19
CA HIS A 53 -6.52 5.27 -8.48
C HIS A 53 -5.18 5.97 -8.73
N THR A 54 -4.08 5.37 -8.28
CA THR A 54 -2.70 5.84 -8.49
C THR A 54 -1.94 4.92 -9.43
N ASN A 55 -2.61 3.96 -10.07
CA ASN A 55 -2.01 3.08 -11.06
C ASN A 55 -1.69 3.84 -12.36
N ILE A 56 -0.50 3.60 -12.91
CA ILE A 56 -0.02 4.19 -14.16
C ILE A 56 -0.06 3.16 -15.29
N ARG A 57 0.20 3.59 -16.53
CA ARG A 57 0.33 2.65 -17.66
C ARG A 57 1.52 1.73 -17.42
N GLY A 58 1.30 0.42 -17.55
CA GLY A 58 2.33 -0.60 -17.29
C GLY A 58 2.30 -1.20 -15.89
N ASP A 59 1.56 -0.61 -14.94
CA ASP A 59 1.29 -1.29 -13.66
C ASP A 59 0.54 -2.59 -13.96
N SER A 60 1.07 -3.70 -13.45
CA SER A 60 0.65 -5.06 -13.84
C SER A 60 0.40 -6.01 -12.66
N ASP A 61 0.69 -5.58 -11.43
CA ASP A 61 0.44 -6.38 -10.23
C ASP A 61 -0.77 -5.84 -9.47
N VAL A 62 -1.70 -6.73 -9.13
CA VAL A 62 -2.94 -6.41 -8.40
C VAL A 62 -2.78 -6.84 -6.94
N ASP A 63 -2.75 -5.89 -6.02
CA ASP A 63 -2.69 -6.17 -4.58
C ASP A 63 -4.09 -6.54 -4.05
N ILE A 64 -4.21 -7.76 -3.53
CA ILE A 64 -5.47 -8.30 -3.00
C ILE A 64 -5.26 -8.70 -1.55
N ILE A 65 -6.05 -8.12 -0.66
CA ILE A 65 -6.07 -8.51 0.75
C ILE A 65 -7.09 -9.62 0.96
N VAL A 66 -6.69 -10.64 1.71
CA VAL A 66 -7.56 -11.66 2.27
C VAL A 66 -7.46 -11.56 3.79
N GLU A 67 -8.38 -10.81 4.40
CA GLU A 67 -8.36 -10.45 5.82
C GLU A 67 -9.30 -11.36 6.61
N THR A 68 -8.75 -12.16 7.52
CA THR A 68 -9.56 -12.91 8.50
C THR A 68 -9.86 -12.08 9.74
N ASP A 69 -11.10 -12.21 10.21
CA ASP A 69 -11.59 -11.68 11.49
C ASP A 69 -11.86 -12.79 12.54
N GLY A 70 -11.57 -14.05 12.21
CA GLY A 70 -11.73 -15.20 13.11
C GLY A 70 -10.75 -15.20 14.28
N VAL A 71 -9.60 -14.53 14.11
CA VAL A 71 -8.61 -14.24 15.16
C VAL A 71 -8.06 -12.83 14.96
N PHE A 72 -7.34 -12.29 15.95
CA PHE A 72 -6.68 -10.98 15.88
C PHE A 72 -5.37 -10.95 16.65
N TYR A 73 -4.48 -10.04 16.24
CA TYR A 73 -3.25 -9.70 16.97
C TYR A 73 -3.39 -8.32 17.65
N HIS A 74 -2.58 -8.04 18.65
CA HIS A 74 -2.65 -6.80 19.43
C HIS A 74 -1.32 -6.38 20.03
N ASN A 75 -1.24 -5.13 20.50
CA ASN A 75 -0.09 -4.54 21.21
C ASN A 75 -0.11 -4.71 22.74
N VAL A 76 -1.16 -5.29 23.33
CA VAL A 76 -1.26 -5.45 24.79
C VAL A 76 -0.20 -6.45 25.30
N PRO A 77 0.64 -6.08 26.29
CA PRO A 77 1.64 -6.96 26.86
C PRO A 77 1.01 -8.07 27.72
N GLU A 78 1.74 -9.17 27.92
CA GLU A 78 1.23 -10.40 28.54
C GLU A 78 0.64 -10.17 29.94
N ASP A 79 1.34 -9.38 30.76
CA ASP A 79 0.98 -9.05 32.14
C ASP A 79 -0.30 -8.20 32.25
N ARG A 80 -0.77 -7.61 31.14
CA ARG A 80 -1.98 -6.78 31.08
C ARG A 80 -3.15 -7.48 30.39
N LYS A 81 -2.97 -8.66 29.79
CA LYS A 81 -4.04 -9.34 29.02
C LYS A 81 -5.32 -9.55 29.80
N LEU A 82 -5.24 -9.87 31.10
CA LEU A 82 -6.41 -10.06 31.96
C LEU A 82 -7.29 -8.81 32.03
N GLU A 83 -6.69 -7.63 32.22
CA GLU A 83 -7.40 -6.35 32.29
C GLU A 83 -8.12 -6.01 30.97
N PHE A 84 -7.53 -6.45 29.85
CA PHE A 84 -8.09 -6.22 28.52
C PHE A 84 -9.07 -7.32 28.08
N GLY A 85 -9.29 -8.35 28.89
CA GLY A 85 -10.12 -9.50 28.54
C GLY A 85 -9.53 -10.38 27.43
N LEU A 86 -8.20 -10.37 27.26
CA LEU A 86 -7.46 -11.03 26.19
C LEU A 86 -6.80 -12.34 26.64
N VAL A 87 -7.52 -13.13 27.46
CA VAL A 87 -6.98 -14.36 28.08
C VAL A 87 -7.23 -15.63 27.26
N THR A 88 -8.13 -15.56 26.28
CA THR A 88 -8.45 -16.70 25.41
C THR A 88 -7.56 -16.65 24.17
N PRO A 89 -6.76 -17.70 23.88
CA PRO A 89 -5.97 -17.76 22.66
C PRO A 89 -6.86 -17.89 21.42
N GLY A 90 -6.32 -17.49 20.26
CA GLY A 90 -6.98 -17.67 18.97
C GLY A 90 -7.17 -19.16 18.62
N SER A 91 -8.18 -19.45 17.80
CA SER A 91 -8.50 -20.82 17.36
C SER A 91 -7.57 -21.35 16.26
N PHE A 92 -6.75 -20.47 15.68
CA PHE A 92 -5.68 -20.75 14.72
C PHE A 92 -4.68 -19.59 14.73
N ILE A 93 -3.51 -19.78 14.14
CA ILE A 93 -2.50 -18.74 13.95
C ILE A 93 -2.43 -18.26 12.50
N TRP A 94 -1.83 -17.09 12.26
CA TRP A 94 -1.77 -16.51 10.91
C TRP A 94 -1.14 -17.42 9.86
N SER A 95 -0.10 -18.20 10.20
CA SER A 95 0.55 -19.11 9.25
C SER A 95 -0.37 -20.21 8.75
N GLU A 96 -1.25 -20.74 9.62
CA GLU A 96 -2.26 -21.74 9.23
C GLU A 96 -3.27 -21.14 8.26
N PHE A 97 -3.72 -19.90 8.51
CA PHE A 97 -4.60 -19.19 7.59
C PHE A 97 -3.92 -18.88 6.25
N ARG A 98 -2.66 -18.44 6.27
CA ARG A 98 -1.85 -18.20 5.05
C ARG A 98 -1.73 -19.47 4.21
N ASP A 99 -1.47 -20.62 4.84
CA ASP A 99 -1.37 -21.91 4.16
C ASP A 99 -2.71 -22.36 3.58
N GLU A 100 -3.82 -22.11 4.27
CA GLU A 100 -5.15 -22.43 3.77
C GLU A 100 -5.50 -21.59 2.53
N VAL A 101 -5.22 -20.29 2.57
CA VAL A 101 -5.39 -19.40 1.41
C VAL A 101 -4.51 -19.87 0.23
N ARG A 102 -3.25 -20.23 0.49
CA ARG A 102 -2.35 -20.76 -0.55
C ARG A 102 -2.89 -22.05 -1.15
N ARG A 103 -3.44 -22.95 -0.32
CA ARG A 103 -4.04 -24.22 -0.77
C ARG A 103 -5.25 -23.96 -1.66
N ALA A 104 -6.15 -23.06 -1.25
CA ALA A 104 -7.31 -22.66 -2.05
C ALA A 104 -6.90 -22.16 -3.45
N LEU A 105 -5.94 -21.25 -3.50
CA LEU A 105 -5.42 -20.71 -4.77
C LEU A 105 -4.73 -21.79 -5.61
N SER A 106 -3.92 -22.65 -4.99
CA SER A 106 -3.18 -23.70 -5.70
C SER A 106 -4.10 -24.78 -6.28
N SER A 107 -5.17 -25.13 -5.56
CA SER A 107 -6.19 -26.07 -6.03
C SER A 107 -6.95 -25.52 -7.24
N TYR A 108 -7.20 -24.21 -7.28
CA TYR A 108 -7.96 -23.58 -8.36
C TYR A 108 -7.12 -23.28 -9.61
N TYR A 109 -5.92 -22.71 -9.44
CA TYR A 109 -5.06 -22.28 -10.56
C TYR A 109 -3.98 -23.29 -10.95
N GLY A 110 -3.76 -24.32 -10.11
CA GLY A 110 -2.62 -25.22 -10.22
C GLY A 110 -1.37 -24.67 -9.53
N GLY A 111 -0.62 -25.56 -8.88
CA GLY A 111 0.53 -25.17 -8.04
C GLY A 111 1.68 -24.45 -8.77
N ARG A 112 1.77 -24.52 -10.11
CA ARG A 112 2.78 -23.77 -10.89
C ARG A 112 2.44 -22.29 -11.04
N ALA A 113 1.16 -21.93 -10.96
CA ALA A 113 0.70 -20.55 -11.08
C ALA A 113 0.69 -19.81 -9.73
N VAL A 114 0.99 -20.50 -8.63
CA VAL A 114 0.92 -19.96 -7.26
C VAL A 114 2.27 -20.14 -6.58
N VAL A 115 2.94 -19.03 -6.30
CA VAL A 115 4.28 -19.01 -5.68
C VAL A 115 4.21 -18.28 -4.35
N GLN A 116 4.81 -18.88 -3.32
CA GLN A 116 4.97 -18.22 -2.03
C GLN A 116 6.04 -17.12 -2.15
N GLY A 117 5.64 -15.86 -1.99
CA GLY A 117 6.56 -14.74 -1.85
C GLY A 117 6.89 -14.43 -0.39
N ASN A 118 7.77 -13.44 -0.16
CA ASN A 118 8.13 -13.01 1.19
C ASN A 118 6.91 -12.50 1.98
N LYS A 119 6.17 -11.53 1.40
CA LYS A 119 5.07 -10.80 2.05
C LYS A 119 3.68 -11.13 1.48
N SER A 120 3.62 -11.83 0.35
CA SER A 120 2.39 -12.16 -0.38
C SER A 120 2.48 -13.55 -1.00
N ILE A 121 1.35 -14.10 -1.42
CA ILE A 121 1.22 -15.24 -2.32
C ILE A 121 1.06 -14.68 -3.72
N LYS A 122 2.02 -14.98 -4.59
CA LYS A 122 2.02 -14.54 -5.99
C LYS A 122 1.15 -15.47 -6.82
N VAL A 123 0.22 -14.91 -7.58
CA VAL A 123 -0.59 -15.66 -8.55
C VAL A 123 -0.32 -15.12 -9.96
N SER A 124 0.27 -15.94 -10.83
CA SER A 124 0.65 -15.54 -12.19
C SER A 124 -0.58 -15.23 -13.03
N GLY A 125 -0.55 -14.13 -13.78
CA GLY A 125 -1.59 -13.75 -14.74
C GLY A 125 -1.77 -14.77 -15.86
N TYR A 126 -2.96 -14.81 -16.46
CA TYR A 126 -3.28 -15.64 -17.63
C TYR A 126 -4.49 -15.07 -18.37
N GLY A 127 -4.38 -14.94 -19.70
CA GLY A 127 -5.42 -14.31 -20.52
C GLY A 127 -5.67 -12.86 -20.10
N ASN A 128 -6.90 -12.54 -19.71
CA ASN A 128 -7.29 -11.19 -19.26
C ASN A 128 -6.91 -10.88 -17.80
N ARG A 129 -6.39 -11.87 -17.06
CA ARG A 129 -5.98 -11.73 -15.66
C ARG A 129 -4.53 -11.27 -15.58
N LEU A 130 -4.29 -10.25 -14.76
CA LEU A 130 -2.98 -9.73 -14.40
C LEU A 130 -2.32 -10.60 -13.32
N ASN A 131 -1.04 -10.34 -13.04
CA ASN A 131 -0.39 -10.90 -11.86
C ASN A 131 -1.08 -10.36 -10.59
N ALA A 132 -1.14 -11.17 -9.55
CA ALA A 132 -1.74 -10.77 -8.28
C ALA A 132 -0.82 -11.06 -7.10
N ASP A 133 -0.79 -10.10 -6.19
CA ASP A 133 -0.19 -10.19 -4.88
C ASP A 133 -1.30 -10.41 -3.87
N VAL A 134 -1.53 -11.67 -3.48
CA VAL A 134 -2.53 -12.00 -2.47
C VAL A 134 -1.86 -11.95 -1.10
N VAL A 135 -2.34 -11.09 -0.20
CA VAL A 135 -1.81 -10.94 1.16
C VAL A 135 -2.83 -11.50 2.15
N PRO A 136 -2.63 -12.74 2.64
CA PRO A 136 -3.38 -13.23 3.78
C PRO A 136 -2.96 -12.45 5.02
N CYS A 137 -3.92 -11.83 5.69
CA CYS A 137 -3.68 -11.06 6.90
C CYS A 137 -4.79 -11.27 7.92
N THR A 138 -4.54 -10.82 9.13
CA THR A 138 -5.43 -10.93 10.28
C THR A 138 -5.74 -9.53 10.80
N GLU A 139 -6.93 -9.33 11.40
CA GLU A 139 -7.23 -8.07 12.10
C GLU A 139 -6.13 -7.76 13.14
N TYR A 140 -5.67 -6.51 13.17
CA TYR A 140 -4.79 -5.99 14.21
C TYR A 140 -5.52 -4.96 15.06
N ARG A 141 -5.38 -5.07 16.38
CA ARG A 141 -5.98 -4.16 17.36
C ARG A 141 -4.91 -3.40 18.12
N ALA A 142 -4.76 -2.12 17.80
CA ALA A 142 -3.91 -1.20 18.54
C ALA A 142 -4.72 -0.61 19.70
N TYR A 143 -4.64 -1.24 20.87
CA TYR A 143 -5.33 -0.79 22.07
C TYR A 143 -4.68 0.46 22.66
N SER A 144 -5.51 1.45 22.99
CA SER A 144 -5.15 2.63 23.78
C SER A 144 -5.56 2.50 25.25
N SER A 145 -6.60 1.71 25.51
CA SER A 145 -7.13 1.41 26.84
C SER A 145 -8.02 0.16 26.75
N PRO A 146 -8.39 -0.50 27.87
CA PRO A 146 -9.34 -1.61 27.84
C PRO A 146 -10.61 -1.24 27.07
N GLY A 147 -11.04 -2.12 26.16
CA GLY A 147 -12.20 -1.92 25.30
C GLY A 147 -12.07 -0.88 24.17
N ARG A 148 -10.96 -0.13 24.08
CA ARG A 148 -10.76 0.91 23.06
C ARG A 148 -9.50 0.65 22.23
N TYR A 149 -9.69 0.43 20.93
CA TYR A 149 -8.61 0.15 20.00
C TYR A 149 -8.87 0.72 18.61
N ALA A 150 -7.78 0.99 17.88
CA ALA A 150 -7.83 1.24 16.46
C ALA A 150 -7.63 -0.07 15.69
N LYS A 151 -8.42 -0.28 14.62
CA LYS A 151 -8.30 -1.43 13.73
C LYS A 151 -7.25 -1.21 12.65
N GLY A 152 -6.50 -2.25 12.34
CA GLY A 152 -5.62 -2.38 11.20
C GLY A 152 -5.58 -3.82 10.73
N ILE A 153 -4.60 -4.13 9.90
CA ILE A 153 -4.28 -5.51 9.51
C ILE A 153 -2.86 -5.83 9.96
N THR A 154 -2.58 -7.11 10.17
CA THR A 154 -1.22 -7.60 10.33
C THR A 154 -0.99 -8.90 9.60
N PHE A 155 0.24 -9.09 9.16
CA PHE A 155 0.79 -10.30 8.57
C PHE A 155 2.29 -10.35 8.88
N PHE A 156 2.95 -11.44 8.55
CA PHE A 156 4.38 -11.60 8.81
C PHE A 156 5.14 -11.77 7.49
N SER A 157 6.38 -11.27 7.43
CA SER A 157 7.29 -11.61 6.33
C SER A 157 7.71 -13.08 6.44
N GLY A 158 8.35 -13.61 5.40
CA GLY A 158 8.96 -14.93 5.39
C GLY A 158 10.05 -15.08 6.47
N ASP A 159 10.66 -13.96 6.87
CA ASP A 159 11.66 -13.90 7.95
C ASP A 159 11.01 -13.75 9.35
N GLY A 160 9.69 -13.79 9.44
CA GLY A 160 8.94 -13.73 10.70
C GLY A 160 8.75 -12.31 11.26
N VAL A 161 9.10 -11.27 10.51
CA VAL A 161 8.89 -9.87 10.95
C VAL A 161 7.42 -9.52 10.85
N GLN A 162 6.83 -9.05 11.96
CA GLN A 162 5.45 -8.60 11.98
C GLN A 162 5.31 -7.26 11.23
N ILE A 163 4.38 -7.23 10.29
CA ILE A 163 4.02 -6.04 9.54
C ILE A 163 2.62 -5.63 9.94
N ILE A 164 2.46 -4.37 10.36
CA ILE A 164 1.17 -3.77 10.71
C ILE A 164 0.87 -2.69 9.68
N ASN A 165 -0.34 -2.69 9.12
CA ASN A 165 -0.74 -1.70 8.13
C ASN A 165 -2.21 -1.30 8.29
N HIS A 166 -2.60 -0.19 7.67
CA HIS A 166 -3.95 0.36 7.73
C HIS A 166 -4.44 0.74 6.33
N PRO A 167 -4.65 -0.23 5.42
CA PRO A 167 -4.96 0.05 4.01
C PRO A 167 -6.29 0.77 3.83
N LYS A 168 -7.30 0.46 4.65
CA LYS A 168 -8.60 1.15 4.61
C LYS A 168 -8.45 2.65 4.90
N LEU A 169 -7.70 3.01 5.95
CA LEU A 169 -7.38 4.41 6.27
C LEU A 169 -6.52 5.07 5.19
N HIS A 170 -5.55 4.34 4.61
CA HIS A 170 -4.74 4.86 3.50
C HIS A 170 -5.63 5.28 2.33
N LEU A 171 -6.60 4.44 1.93
CA LEU A 171 -7.52 4.75 0.83
C LEU A 171 -8.48 5.90 1.17
N GLU A 172 -9.00 5.94 2.38
CA GLU A 172 -9.90 6.99 2.88
C GLU A 172 -9.20 8.35 2.88
N ASN A 173 -8.06 8.45 3.57
CA ASN A 173 -7.29 9.68 3.68
C ASN A 173 -6.80 10.18 2.33
N GLY A 174 -6.34 9.29 1.45
CA GLY A 174 -5.95 9.65 0.08
C GLY A 174 -7.12 10.20 -0.74
N SER A 175 -8.33 9.68 -0.53
CA SER A 175 -9.54 10.16 -1.20
C SER A 175 -10.00 11.52 -0.65
N THR A 176 -9.91 11.71 0.67
CA THR A 176 -10.16 12.99 1.35
C THR A 176 -9.21 14.07 0.86
N LYS A 177 -7.90 13.82 0.91
CA LYS A 177 -6.88 14.76 0.40
C LYS A 177 -7.11 15.08 -1.07
N ASN A 178 -7.45 14.09 -1.89
CA ASN A 178 -7.79 14.33 -3.29
C ASN A 178 -9.01 15.24 -3.46
N GLY A 179 -10.03 15.13 -2.61
CA GLY A 179 -11.15 16.07 -2.55
C GLY A 179 -10.70 17.50 -2.22
N LEU A 180 -9.86 17.66 -1.20
CA LEU A 180 -9.34 18.95 -0.74
C LEU A 180 -8.40 19.63 -1.76
N CYS A 181 -7.77 18.84 -2.64
CA CYS A 181 -6.86 19.33 -3.68
C CYS A 181 -7.54 19.46 -5.05
N SER A 182 -8.85 19.74 -5.11
CA SER A 182 -9.60 19.87 -6.38
C SER A 182 -9.39 18.69 -7.35
N LYS A 183 -9.28 17.47 -6.80
CA LYS A 183 -8.99 16.21 -7.53
C LYS A 183 -7.62 16.14 -8.22
N ARG A 184 -6.65 16.99 -7.82
CA ARG A 184 -5.29 17.04 -8.38
C ARG A 184 -4.27 16.15 -7.67
N TYR A 185 -4.56 15.70 -6.44
CA TYR A 185 -3.63 14.88 -5.65
C TYR A 185 -3.29 13.55 -6.34
N LYS A 186 -4.30 12.75 -6.71
CA LYS A 186 -4.09 11.43 -7.34
C LYS A 186 -3.46 11.50 -8.74
N PRO A 187 -3.88 12.43 -9.63
CA PRO A 187 -3.14 12.69 -10.86
C PRO A 187 -1.67 13.08 -10.63
N THR A 188 -1.39 13.90 -9.61
CA THR A 188 -0.02 14.29 -9.26
C THR A 188 0.81 13.08 -8.80
N ILE A 189 0.25 12.17 -8.00
CA ILE A 189 0.94 10.91 -7.67
C ILE A 189 1.36 10.16 -8.94
N ARG A 190 0.47 10.06 -9.94
CA ARG A 190 0.78 9.38 -11.21
C ARG A 190 1.87 10.10 -12.00
N VAL A 191 1.88 11.43 -11.99
CA VAL A 191 2.98 12.23 -12.56
C VAL A 191 4.30 11.86 -11.89
N PHE A 192 4.36 11.90 -10.56
CA PHE A 192 5.57 11.59 -9.80
C PHE A 192 6.00 10.12 -9.94
N LYS A 193 5.07 9.16 -10.04
CA LYS A 193 5.41 7.75 -10.32
C LYS A 193 6.10 7.59 -11.68
N ASN A 194 5.57 8.23 -12.73
CA ASN A 194 6.20 8.21 -14.04
C ASN A 194 7.53 8.96 -14.05
N ALA A 195 7.60 10.15 -13.43
CA ALA A 195 8.83 10.92 -13.31
C ALA A 195 9.92 10.10 -12.61
N ARG A 196 9.58 9.51 -11.46
CA ARG A 196 10.45 8.57 -10.74
C ARG A 196 10.92 7.46 -11.69
N ASN A 197 10.04 6.74 -12.37
CA ASN A 197 10.45 5.67 -13.30
C ASN A 197 11.42 6.10 -14.42
N ASN A 198 11.44 7.39 -14.79
CA ASN A 198 12.39 7.94 -15.76
C ASN A 198 13.70 8.42 -15.12
N ALA A 199 13.72 8.69 -13.81
CA ALA A 199 14.90 9.15 -13.07
C ALA A 199 15.62 8.03 -12.30
N THR A 200 14.87 7.17 -11.62
CA THR A 200 15.34 6.07 -10.77
C THR A 200 14.20 5.06 -10.56
N ASN A 201 14.47 3.75 -10.57
CA ASN A 201 13.40 2.76 -10.37
C ASN A 201 13.34 2.20 -8.94
N ASP A 202 14.14 2.73 -8.02
CA ASP A 202 14.41 2.05 -6.74
C ASP A 202 13.52 2.54 -5.59
N PHE A 203 12.73 3.60 -5.78
CA PHE A 203 11.87 4.14 -4.72
C PHE A 203 10.44 3.54 -4.74
N PRO A 204 9.98 2.83 -3.69
CA PRO A 204 8.68 2.15 -3.70
C PRO A 204 7.49 3.09 -3.84
N SER A 205 6.50 2.71 -4.64
CA SER A 205 5.32 3.55 -4.91
C SER A 205 4.52 3.89 -3.65
N TYR A 206 4.42 2.97 -2.69
CA TYR A 206 3.75 3.23 -1.42
C TYR A 206 4.37 4.42 -0.67
N PHE A 207 5.70 4.47 -0.58
CA PHE A 207 6.39 5.57 0.09
C PHE A 207 6.34 6.86 -0.73
N LEU A 208 6.33 6.78 -2.06
CA LEU A 208 6.14 7.96 -2.91
C LEU A 208 4.76 8.60 -2.69
N GLU A 209 3.70 7.79 -2.56
CA GLU A 209 2.38 8.28 -2.17
C GLU A 209 2.43 8.96 -0.80
N CYS A 210 3.13 8.37 0.18
CA CYS A 210 3.24 8.93 1.51
C CYS A 210 4.04 10.25 1.54
N LEU A 211 5.11 10.39 0.74
CA LEU A 211 5.82 11.67 0.60
C LEU A 211 4.88 12.76 0.10
N LEU A 212 4.14 12.49 -0.97
CA LEU A 212 3.21 13.45 -1.57
C LEU A 212 2.00 13.74 -0.67
N TYR A 213 1.62 12.82 0.21
CA TYR A 213 0.55 13.05 1.20
C TYR A 213 0.88 14.21 2.14
N ASN A 214 2.16 14.36 2.50
CA ASN A 214 2.63 15.41 3.42
C ASN A 214 2.76 16.78 2.74
N VAL A 215 2.72 16.85 1.40
CA VAL A 215 2.72 18.12 0.66
C VAL A 215 1.44 18.92 0.96
N PRO A 216 1.52 20.21 1.32
CA PRO A 216 0.36 21.05 1.60
C PRO A 216 -0.67 21.10 0.45
N ASN A 217 -1.96 21.17 0.78
CA ASN A 217 -3.03 21.10 -0.22
C ASN A 217 -2.98 22.24 -1.25
N ASN A 218 -2.51 23.43 -0.85
CA ASN A 218 -2.36 24.60 -1.72
C ASN A 218 -1.24 24.47 -2.76
N CYS A 219 -0.37 23.47 -2.66
CA CYS A 219 0.62 23.16 -3.68
C CYS A 219 0.00 22.53 -4.94
N PHE A 220 -1.18 21.90 -4.81
CA PHE A 220 -1.86 21.19 -5.89
C PHE A 220 -2.78 22.13 -6.69
N VAL A 221 -2.24 22.69 -7.76
CA VAL A 221 -2.89 23.73 -8.57
C VAL A 221 -3.26 23.22 -9.98
N GLY A 222 -3.82 24.11 -10.83
CA GLY A 222 -4.34 23.76 -12.15
C GLY A 222 -3.28 23.19 -13.11
N SER A 223 -2.12 23.84 -13.23
CA SER A 223 -1.01 23.34 -14.05
C SER A 223 -0.28 22.19 -13.35
N TYR A 224 0.02 21.13 -14.11
CA TYR A 224 0.87 20.03 -13.64
C TYR A 224 2.31 20.48 -13.43
N SER A 225 2.86 21.31 -14.30
CA SER A 225 4.20 21.88 -14.14
C SER A 225 4.31 22.66 -12.83
N GLN A 226 3.38 23.58 -12.57
CA GLN A 226 3.40 24.34 -11.31
C GLN A 226 3.18 23.45 -10.09
N THR A 227 2.29 22.45 -10.18
CA THR A 227 2.06 21.49 -9.10
C THR A 227 3.32 20.66 -8.81
N PHE A 228 4.00 20.21 -9.87
CA PHE A 228 5.25 19.45 -9.76
C PHE A 228 6.33 20.27 -9.06
N VAL A 229 6.54 21.51 -9.50
CA VAL A 229 7.49 22.44 -8.88
C VAL A 229 7.13 22.72 -7.43
N ASN A 230 5.86 23.01 -7.11
CA ASN A 230 5.42 23.28 -5.74
C ASN A 230 5.67 22.09 -4.81
N ALA A 231 5.28 20.88 -5.26
CA ALA A 231 5.46 19.66 -4.49
C ALA A 231 6.95 19.32 -4.33
N LEU A 232 7.75 19.42 -5.39
CA LEU A 232 9.17 19.15 -5.35
C LEU A 232 9.91 20.15 -4.47
N GLN A 233 9.56 21.44 -4.52
CA GLN A 233 10.11 22.46 -3.63
C GLN A 233 9.80 22.16 -2.16
N HIS A 234 8.58 21.72 -1.86
CA HIS A 234 8.23 21.30 -0.50
C HIS A 234 9.10 20.13 -0.02
N LEU A 235 9.30 19.11 -0.86
CA LEU A 235 10.15 17.97 -0.55
C LEU A 235 11.63 18.37 -0.39
N CYS A 236 12.15 19.25 -1.25
CA CYS A 236 13.51 19.78 -1.14
C CYS A 236 13.71 20.59 0.14
N ASN A 237 12.75 21.44 0.51
CA ASN A 237 12.81 22.18 1.77
C ASN A 237 12.81 21.22 2.95
N ALA A 238 11.91 20.24 2.95
CA ALA A 238 11.80 19.26 4.02
C ALA A 238 13.06 18.39 4.18
N ARG A 239 13.74 18.09 3.07
CA ARG A 239 15.06 17.47 3.08
C ARG A 239 16.09 18.38 3.74
N ASN A 240 16.20 19.61 3.24
CA ASN A 240 17.27 20.53 3.65
C ASN A 240 17.16 20.97 5.12
N ASP A 241 15.94 21.06 5.66
CA ASP A 241 15.69 21.42 7.06
C ASP A 241 15.52 20.21 8.00
N GLY A 242 15.60 18.98 7.47
CA GLY A 242 15.47 17.73 8.24
C GLY A 242 14.04 17.36 8.65
N SER A 243 13.02 18.11 8.21
CA SER A 243 11.63 17.86 8.57
C SER A 243 11.02 16.63 7.88
N LEU A 244 11.69 16.00 6.91
CA LEU A 244 11.32 14.69 6.38
C LEU A 244 11.06 13.67 7.50
N SER A 245 11.88 13.67 8.56
CA SER A 245 11.73 12.78 9.72
C SER A 245 10.34 12.82 10.39
N SER A 246 9.61 13.92 10.21
CA SER A 246 8.25 14.10 10.74
C SER A 246 7.15 13.60 9.82
N PHE A 247 7.45 13.16 8.60
CA PHE A 247 6.42 12.76 7.64
C PHE A 247 5.67 11.53 8.11
N VAL A 248 4.36 11.54 7.90
CA VAL A 248 3.46 10.42 8.22
C VAL A 248 3.06 9.66 6.96
N CYS A 249 2.87 8.36 7.08
CA CYS A 249 2.22 7.59 6.03
C CYS A 249 0.82 8.15 5.77
N GLN A 250 0.29 7.97 4.56
CA GLN A 250 -1.05 8.46 4.21
C GLN A 250 -2.16 7.86 5.09
N ASN A 251 -1.91 6.74 5.78
CA ASN A 251 -2.80 6.19 6.79
C ASN A 251 -2.84 6.97 8.13
N GLU A 252 -1.92 7.91 8.35
CA GLU A 252 -1.75 8.72 9.57
C GLU A 252 -1.54 7.93 10.87
N ARG A 253 -1.16 6.65 10.78
CA ARG A 253 -0.87 5.79 11.94
C ARG A 253 0.61 5.57 12.18
N GLN A 254 1.42 5.78 11.16
CA GLN A 254 2.85 5.47 11.17
C GLN A 254 3.65 6.62 10.56
N ARG A 255 4.91 6.76 10.99
CA ARG A 255 5.89 7.62 10.30
C ARG A 255 6.32 6.94 9.00
N VAL A 256 6.58 7.73 7.96
CA VAL A 256 7.16 7.23 6.69
C VAL A 256 8.53 6.61 6.96
N PHE A 257 9.30 7.28 7.82
CA PHE A 257 10.69 6.94 8.10
C PHE A 257 10.86 6.31 9.47
N GLY A 258 11.78 5.35 9.55
CA GLY A 258 12.17 4.71 10.79
C GLY A 258 12.98 3.44 10.55
N PRO A 259 13.42 2.75 11.62
CA PRO A 259 14.31 1.60 11.52
C PRO A 259 13.59 0.27 11.21
N ASN A 260 12.26 0.27 11.16
CA ASN A 260 11.49 -0.96 10.97
C ASN A 260 11.41 -1.36 9.48
N GLU A 261 11.32 -2.67 9.19
CA GLU A 261 11.31 -3.23 7.82
C GLU A 261 10.13 -2.75 6.95
N TYR A 262 9.09 -2.19 7.56
CA TYR A 262 7.93 -1.62 6.87
C TYR A 262 8.01 -0.08 6.72
N GLN A 263 9.15 0.52 7.07
CA GLN A 263 9.46 1.93 6.89
C GLN A 263 10.64 2.06 5.92
N ILE A 264 10.81 3.24 5.33
CA ILE A 264 11.94 3.54 4.43
C ILE A 264 12.98 4.39 5.15
N SER A 265 14.24 4.35 4.70
CA SER A 265 15.25 5.26 5.25
C SER A 265 15.07 6.68 4.70
N ILE A 266 15.52 7.68 5.47
CA ILE A 266 15.53 9.07 5.00
C ILE A 266 16.42 9.20 3.76
N GLY A 267 17.62 8.59 3.79
CA GLY A 267 18.57 8.64 2.68
C GLY A 267 18.00 8.13 1.35
N GLU A 268 17.19 7.07 1.36
CA GLU A 268 16.50 6.60 0.14
C GLU A 268 15.50 7.63 -0.40
N ALA A 269 14.80 8.35 0.46
CA ALA A 269 13.92 9.44 0.02
C ALA A 269 14.71 10.65 -0.49
N GLU A 270 15.85 10.97 0.12
CA GLU A 270 16.72 12.05 -0.35
C GLU A 270 17.24 11.76 -1.75
N ILE A 271 17.72 10.54 -2.00
CA ILE A 271 18.14 10.08 -3.33
C ILE A 271 17.01 10.20 -4.35
N CYS A 272 15.79 9.79 -3.97
CA CYS A 272 14.62 9.92 -4.85
C CYS A 272 14.30 11.39 -5.17
N VAL A 273 14.34 12.28 -4.17
CA VAL A 273 14.11 13.72 -4.36
C VAL A 273 15.19 14.33 -5.26
N ASP A 274 16.47 14.01 -5.04
CA ASP A 274 17.57 14.47 -5.89
C ASP A 274 17.41 14.01 -7.34
N ALA A 275 17.04 12.75 -7.56
CA ALA A 275 16.80 12.22 -8.91
C ALA A 275 15.63 12.93 -9.61
N LEU A 276 14.57 13.29 -8.88
CA LEU A 276 13.44 14.07 -9.42
C LEU A 276 13.84 15.51 -9.75
N VAL A 277 14.71 16.13 -8.95
CA VAL A 277 15.28 17.46 -9.22
C VAL A 277 16.15 17.43 -10.47
N ASP A 278 17.03 16.43 -10.58
CA ASP A 278 17.90 16.26 -11.75
C ASP A 278 17.07 16.08 -13.03
N LEU A 279 16.09 15.18 -13.00
CA LEU A 279 15.15 14.98 -14.11
C LEU A 279 14.45 16.28 -14.52
N TRP A 280 14.01 17.08 -13.55
CA TRP A 280 13.31 18.33 -13.83
C TRP A 280 14.21 19.38 -14.47
N ASN A 281 15.45 19.50 -14.02
CA ASN A 281 16.39 20.52 -14.51
C ASN A 281 16.98 20.13 -15.86
N ASN A 282 17.20 18.82 -16.06
CA ASN A 282 17.93 18.26 -17.19
C ASN A 282 17.04 17.49 -18.18
N TRP A 283 15.72 17.75 -18.19
CA TRP A 283 14.80 17.22 -19.20
C TRP A 283 15.22 17.56 -20.63
#